data_AF-A0A2H9MC08-F1
#
_entry.id   AF-A0A2H9MC08-F1
#
_cell.length_a   1.000
_cell.length_b   1.000
_cell.length_c   1.000
_cell.angle_alpha   90.00
_cell.angle_beta   90.00
_cell.angle_gamma   90.00
#
_symmetry.space_group_name_H-M   'P 1'
#
loop_
_entity.id
_entity.type
_entity.pdbx_description
1 polymer ?
#
loop_
_entity_poly.entity_id
_entity_poly.type
_entity_poly.pdbx_seq_one_letter_code
_entity_poly.pdbx_strand_id
1 'polypeptide(L)'
;DNKVFEKLDKLVREGKISLRERNELEEAMGFRKGELGTKLGTPKKVECSYTGSIDMEITGDDSIQEVIVDEGNDIIETTLEGDTLKISNKSFRKIFFNYFESQQCVKIRLPRNTPSVEIKLVSGDLSAKNLQSNFSVSIVSGDVRISDLTGKLNVNALSGDISIDKFNGELEVVTKSGDIKLENSKIKGQLKTYSGDIVTRSVDFEGFKISTFSGDLELESASFQGNGEISTYFGDIHVNGNLSNVYVKADTLHGNIDIRGTKPYNESLNKGENVNEIIAKTKSGDICVKDTSKGG
;
A
#
# COMPACT_ATOMS: atom_id res chain seq x y z
N ASP A 1 -0.82 -18.94 -34.69
CA ASP A 1 -0.95 -19.13 -33.23
C ASP A 1 -1.64 -17.95 -32.53
N ASN A 2 -1.13 -16.71 -32.59
CA ASN A 2 -1.76 -15.54 -31.92
C ASN A 2 -3.28 -15.34 -32.16
N LYS A 3 -3.79 -15.57 -33.38
CA LYS A 3 -5.23 -15.39 -33.69
C LYS A 3 -6.16 -16.32 -32.91
N VAL A 4 -5.66 -17.47 -32.44
CA VAL A 4 -6.47 -18.41 -31.65
C VAL A 4 -6.61 -17.90 -30.23
N PHE A 5 -5.52 -17.43 -29.62
CA PHE A 5 -5.53 -16.84 -28.27
C PHE A 5 -6.35 -15.56 -28.20
N GLU A 6 -6.26 -14.67 -29.20
CA GLU A 6 -7.13 -13.48 -29.27
C GLU A 6 -8.62 -13.84 -29.29
N LYS A 7 -8.98 -14.95 -29.95
CA LYS A 7 -10.36 -15.46 -29.93
C LYS A 7 -10.73 -16.04 -28.57
N LEU A 8 -9.84 -16.78 -27.91
CA LEU A 8 -10.06 -17.30 -26.57
C LEU A 8 -10.27 -16.17 -25.55
N ASP A 9 -9.39 -15.16 -25.56
CA ASP A 9 -9.51 -13.95 -24.73
C ASP A 9 -10.83 -13.22 -24.98
N LYS A 10 -11.23 -13.11 -26.25
CA LYS A 10 -12.55 -12.56 -26.62
C LYS A 10 -13.70 -13.37 -26.03
N LEU A 11 -13.65 -14.71 -26.10
CA LEU A 11 -14.69 -15.57 -25.53
C LEU A 11 -14.76 -15.45 -23.99
N VAL A 12 -13.62 -15.30 -23.32
CA VAL A 12 -13.57 -15.03 -21.87
C VAL A 12 -14.21 -13.68 -21.55
N ARG A 13 -13.84 -12.61 -22.25
CA ARG A 13 -14.43 -11.26 -22.05
C ARG A 13 -15.93 -11.23 -22.30
N GLU A 14 -16.41 -12.00 -23.28
CA GLU A 14 -17.83 -12.13 -23.59
C GLU A 14 -18.57 -13.06 -22.61
N GLY A 15 -17.88 -13.66 -21.62
CA GLY A 15 -18.45 -14.60 -20.66
C GLY A 15 -18.91 -15.93 -21.29
N LYS A 16 -18.45 -16.24 -22.51
CA LYS A 16 -18.84 -17.46 -23.24
C LYS A 16 -18.10 -18.70 -22.78
N ILE A 17 -16.88 -18.52 -22.30
CA ILE A 17 -16.07 -19.55 -21.65
C ILE A 17 -15.46 -18.97 -20.38
N SER A 18 -15.24 -19.83 -19.39
CA SER A 18 -14.50 -19.51 -18.18
C SER A 18 -12.99 -19.44 -18.43
N LEU A 19 -12.28 -18.78 -17.51
CA LEU A 19 -10.80 -18.77 -17.49
C LEU A 19 -10.18 -20.18 -17.42
N ARG A 20 -10.89 -21.12 -16.79
CA ARG A 20 -10.46 -22.52 -16.70
C ARG A 20 -10.56 -23.22 -18.05
N GLU A 21 -11.70 -23.09 -18.73
CA GLU A 21 -11.89 -23.67 -20.07
C GLU A 21 -10.88 -23.09 -21.05
N ARG A 22 -10.55 -21.79 -20.93
CA ARG A 22 -9.47 -21.16 -21.69
C ARG A 22 -8.14 -21.89 -21.45
N ASN A 23 -7.71 -22.06 -20.21
CA ASN A 23 -6.45 -22.74 -19.87
C ASN A 23 -6.44 -24.23 -20.31
N GLU A 24 -7.55 -24.95 -20.14
CA GLU A 24 -7.68 -26.34 -20.61
C GLU A 24 -7.51 -26.44 -22.15
N LEU A 25 -8.00 -25.43 -22.89
CA LEU A 25 -7.78 -25.32 -24.34
C LEU A 25 -6.32 -24.98 -24.66
N GLU A 26 -5.63 -24.15 -23.88
CA GLU A 26 -4.19 -23.88 -24.07
C GLU A 26 -3.33 -25.13 -23.87
N GLU A 27 -3.61 -25.88 -22.80
CA GLU A 27 -2.94 -27.16 -22.53
C GLU A 27 -3.19 -28.18 -23.65
N ALA A 28 -4.43 -28.27 -24.15
CA ALA A 28 -4.77 -29.13 -25.28
C ALA A 28 -4.05 -28.72 -26.59
N MET A 29 -3.62 -27.46 -26.70
CA MET A 29 -2.81 -26.94 -27.81
C MET A 29 -1.30 -27.10 -27.61
N GLY A 30 -0.86 -27.71 -26.50
CA GLY A 30 0.54 -28.01 -26.21
C GLY A 30 1.31 -26.90 -25.48
N PHE A 31 0.62 -25.89 -24.97
CA PHE A 31 1.22 -24.81 -24.18
C PHE A 31 1.16 -25.16 -22.68
N ARG A 32 2.11 -24.65 -21.89
CA ARG A 32 2.06 -24.76 -20.44
C ARG A 32 0.93 -23.88 -19.89
N LYS A 33 0.30 -24.32 -18.80
CA LYS A 33 -0.76 -23.58 -18.11
C LYS A 33 -0.27 -22.17 -17.74
N GLY A 34 -0.98 -21.13 -18.20
CA GLY A 34 -0.64 -19.74 -17.90
C GLY A 34 0.59 -19.21 -18.66
N GLU A 35 1.14 -19.96 -19.63
CA GLU A 35 2.26 -19.51 -20.47
C GLU A 35 1.92 -18.25 -21.27
N LEU A 36 0.63 -18.06 -21.59
CA LEU A 36 0.08 -16.88 -22.22
C LEU A 36 -0.99 -16.30 -21.27
N GLY A 37 -0.64 -15.31 -20.45
CA GLY A 37 -1.58 -14.68 -19.50
C GLY A 37 -2.91 -14.26 -20.15
N THR A 38 -3.99 -14.19 -19.36
CA THR A 38 -5.35 -13.93 -19.90
C THR A 38 -5.65 -12.45 -20.02
N LYS A 39 -5.94 -11.96 -21.23
CA LYS A 39 -6.28 -10.54 -21.47
C LYS A 39 -7.74 -10.25 -21.15
N LEU A 40 -7.98 -9.34 -20.21
CA LEU A 40 -9.30 -8.98 -19.69
C LEU A 40 -9.83 -7.63 -20.19
N GLY A 41 -9.09 -6.95 -21.08
CA GLY A 41 -9.48 -5.65 -21.67
C GLY A 41 -8.96 -4.46 -20.88
N THR A 42 -9.55 -3.28 -21.11
CA THR A 42 -9.04 -1.97 -20.65
C THR A 42 -10.00 -1.27 -19.67
N PRO A 43 -10.30 -1.85 -18.49
CA PRO A 43 -11.20 -1.24 -17.53
C PRO A 43 -10.60 0.04 -16.93
N LYS A 44 -11.44 0.98 -16.49
CA LYS A 44 -10.99 2.14 -15.70
C LYS A 44 -10.81 1.79 -14.22
N LYS A 45 -11.52 0.77 -13.75
CA LYS A 45 -11.47 0.29 -12.37
C LYS A 45 -11.25 -1.22 -12.34
N VAL A 46 -10.31 -1.68 -11.52
CA VAL A 46 -10.10 -3.09 -11.21
C VAL A 46 -10.48 -3.32 -9.75
N GLU A 47 -11.44 -4.20 -9.50
CA GLU A 47 -11.87 -4.59 -8.15
C GLU A 47 -11.54 -6.06 -7.94
N CYS A 48 -10.65 -6.36 -6.99
CA CYS A 48 -10.35 -7.73 -6.58
C CYS A 48 -10.96 -7.98 -5.20
N SER A 49 -11.81 -8.99 -5.06
CA SER A 49 -12.43 -9.36 -3.78
C SER A 49 -12.36 -10.85 -3.58
N TYR A 50 -11.56 -11.30 -2.61
CA TYR A 50 -11.38 -12.72 -2.33
C TYR A 50 -11.77 -13.08 -0.89
N THR A 51 -12.61 -14.10 -0.78
CA THR A 51 -12.93 -14.73 0.50
C THR A 51 -12.10 -16.01 0.66
N GLY A 52 -11.35 -16.13 1.76
CA GLY A 52 -10.40 -17.22 1.97
C GLY A 52 -8.96 -16.73 2.13
N SER A 53 -8.00 -17.65 1.97
CA SER A 53 -6.57 -17.37 2.05
C SER A 53 -5.97 -17.35 0.65
N ILE A 54 -5.45 -16.20 0.24
CA ILE A 54 -4.81 -16.03 -1.06
C ILE A 54 -3.73 -14.95 -1.01
N ASP A 55 -2.59 -15.24 -1.61
CA ASP A 55 -1.57 -14.23 -1.86
C ASP A 55 -1.82 -13.57 -3.21
N MET A 56 -1.65 -12.27 -3.28
CA MET A 56 -1.94 -11.48 -4.48
C MET A 56 -0.75 -10.62 -4.88
N GLU A 57 -0.34 -10.71 -6.13
CA GLU A 57 0.65 -9.81 -6.73
C GLU A 57 -0.01 -8.94 -7.81
N ILE A 58 0.04 -7.62 -7.62
CA ILE A 58 -0.42 -6.63 -8.59
C ILE A 58 0.81 -5.89 -9.15
N THR A 59 0.98 -5.90 -10.46
CA THR A 59 2.11 -5.22 -11.11
C THR A 59 1.60 -4.31 -12.20
N GLY A 60 1.95 -3.02 -12.12
CA GLY A 60 1.78 -2.12 -13.26
C GLY A 60 2.87 -2.34 -14.30
N ASP A 61 2.48 -2.32 -15.57
CA ASP A 61 3.34 -2.60 -16.71
C ASP A 61 3.05 -1.57 -17.81
N ASP A 62 4.07 -0.81 -18.21
CA ASP A 62 3.98 0.24 -19.23
C ASP A 62 3.90 -0.35 -20.66
N SER A 63 4.22 -1.65 -20.83
CA SER A 63 4.21 -2.33 -22.13
C SER A 63 2.86 -2.91 -22.51
N ILE A 64 1.88 -2.92 -21.59
CA ILE A 64 0.56 -3.49 -21.82
C ILE A 64 -0.53 -2.42 -21.78
N GLN A 65 -1.57 -2.62 -22.61
CA GLN A 65 -2.75 -1.76 -22.63
C GLN A 65 -3.96 -2.40 -21.96
N GLU A 66 -3.90 -3.70 -21.69
CA GLU A 66 -4.99 -4.49 -21.13
C GLU A 66 -4.57 -5.11 -19.80
N VAL A 67 -5.53 -5.36 -18.91
CA VAL A 67 -5.32 -6.15 -17.69
C VAL A 67 -5.08 -7.60 -18.07
N ILE A 68 -4.08 -8.23 -17.47
CA ILE A 68 -3.65 -9.60 -17.73
C ILE A 68 -3.58 -10.37 -16.41
N VAL A 69 -4.17 -11.57 -16.37
CA VAL A 69 -3.98 -12.52 -15.28
C VAL A 69 -2.95 -13.56 -15.69
N ASP A 70 -1.76 -13.49 -15.10
CA ASP A 70 -0.66 -14.42 -15.37
C ASP A 70 -0.81 -15.73 -14.56
N GLU A 71 -1.32 -15.65 -13.32
CA GLU A 71 -1.46 -16.81 -12.42
C GLU A 71 -2.79 -16.76 -11.64
N GLY A 72 -3.35 -17.93 -11.31
CA GLY A 72 -4.58 -18.05 -10.51
C GLY A 72 -5.91 -18.05 -11.30
N ASN A 73 -5.84 -18.18 -12.63
CA ASN A 73 -7.01 -18.23 -13.53
C ASN A 73 -8.04 -19.34 -13.20
N ASP A 74 -7.61 -20.42 -12.56
CA ASP A 74 -8.47 -21.55 -12.18
C ASP A 74 -9.29 -21.31 -10.91
N ILE A 75 -8.82 -20.44 -10.00
CA ILE A 75 -9.46 -20.15 -8.71
C ILE A 75 -10.28 -18.84 -8.70
N ILE A 76 -10.08 -17.98 -9.69
CA ILE A 76 -10.84 -16.72 -9.84
C ILE A 76 -11.94 -16.81 -10.91
N GLU A 77 -12.93 -15.94 -10.78
CA GLU A 77 -13.89 -15.57 -11.81
C GLU A 77 -13.83 -14.07 -12.09
N THR A 78 -14.15 -13.68 -13.32
CA THR A 78 -14.04 -12.29 -13.78
C THR A 78 -15.35 -11.84 -14.39
N THR A 79 -15.82 -10.65 -14.00
CA THR A 79 -17.02 -10.02 -14.56
C THR A 79 -16.71 -8.59 -14.94
N LEU A 80 -17.07 -8.18 -16.16
CA LEU A 80 -16.97 -6.79 -16.59
C LEU A 80 -18.35 -6.12 -16.45
N GLU A 81 -18.45 -5.18 -15.52
CA GLU A 81 -19.64 -4.34 -15.31
C GLU A 81 -19.33 -2.89 -15.68
N GLY A 82 -19.77 -2.46 -16.86
CA GLY A 82 -19.42 -1.15 -17.40
C GLY A 82 -17.89 -1.02 -17.57
N ASP A 83 -17.29 -0.03 -16.90
CA ASP A 83 -15.84 0.21 -16.92
C ASP A 83 -15.09 -0.48 -15.74
N THR A 84 -15.77 -1.35 -14.99
CA THR A 84 -15.21 -2.03 -13.81
C THR A 84 -14.99 -3.51 -14.09
N LEU A 85 -13.75 -3.95 -14.04
CA LEU A 85 -13.39 -5.36 -14.04
C LEU A 85 -13.39 -5.87 -12.60
N LYS A 86 -14.34 -6.75 -12.28
CA LYS A 86 -14.43 -7.43 -11.00
C LYS A 86 -13.76 -8.79 -11.09
N ILE A 87 -12.89 -9.08 -10.14
CA ILE A 87 -12.17 -10.33 -9.99
C ILE A 87 -12.51 -10.88 -8.60
N SER A 88 -13.14 -12.04 -8.54
CA SER A 88 -13.59 -12.65 -7.28
C SER A 88 -13.26 -14.13 -7.18
N ASN A 89 -13.38 -14.69 -5.97
CA ASN A 89 -13.33 -16.13 -5.80
C ASN A 89 -14.49 -16.80 -6.55
N LYS A 90 -14.25 -17.95 -7.17
CA LYS A 90 -15.35 -18.77 -7.69
C LYS A 90 -16.28 -19.22 -6.57
N SER A 91 -17.58 -19.22 -6.83
CA SER A 91 -18.58 -19.76 -5.89
C SER A 91 -18.36 -21.26 -5.63
N PHE A 92 -18.36 -21.62 -4.35
CA PHE A 92 -17.98 -22.92 -3.76
C PHE A 92 -18.92 -24.11 -4.09
N ARG A 93 -19.55 -24.16 -5.28
CA ARG A 93 -20.56 -25.21 -5.58
C ARG A 93 -20.05 -26.40 -6.38
N LYS A 94 -18.75 -26.50 -6.70
CA LYS A 94 -18.20 -27.60 -7.55
C LYS A 94 -16.75 -28.03 -7.27
N ILE A 95 -16.15 -27.71 -6.13
CA ILE A 95 -14.82 -28.24 -5.77
C ILE A 95 -14.99 -29.32 -4.71
N PHE A 96 -15.25 -30.55 -5.15
CA PHE A 96 -15.05 -31.74 -4.32
C PHE A 96 -13.64 -32.30 -4.60
N PHE A 97 -12.88 -32.49 -3.52
CA PHE A 97 -11.93 -33.57 -3.29
C PHE A 97 -10.43 -33.51 -3.67
N ASN A 98 -9.77 -32.40 -4.05
CA ASN A 98 -8.28 -32.50 -4.24
C ASN A 98 -7.39 -31.22 -4.16
N TYR A 99 -7.78 -30.13 -3.49
CA TYR A 99 -6.91 -28.92 -3.39
C TYR A 99 -6.65 -28.50 -1.93
N PHE A 100 -6.32 -29.46 -1.07
CA PHE A 100 -5.66 -29.17 0.21
C PHE A 100 -4.15 -29.00 -0.01
N GLU A 101 -3.56 -27.98 0.63
CA GLU A 101 -2.11 -27.69 0.74
C GLU A 101 -1.38 -27.01 -0.45
N SER A 102 -1.96 -26.00 -1.10
CA SER A 102 -1.11 -25.00 -1.77
C SER A 102 -1.52 -23.60 -1.36
N GLN A 103 -0.53 -22.74 -1.09
CA GLN A 103 -0.78 -21.31 -1.00
C GLN A 103 -1.27 -20.86 -2.37
N GLN A 104 -2.52 -20.43 -2.40
CA GLN A 104 -3.15 -19.93 -3.63
C GLN A 104 -2.53 -18.56 -3.92
N CYS A 105 -2.03 -18.39 -5.15
CA CYS A 105 -1.47 -17.13 -5.59
C CYS A 105 -2.21 -16.64 -6.84
N VAL A 106 -2.50 -15.34 -6.89
CA VAL A 106 -3.03 -14.66 -8.08
C VAL A 106 -2.06 -13.56 -8.47
N LYS A 107 -1.59 -13.61 -9.72
CA LYS A 107 -0.70 -12.59 -10.29
C LYS A 107 -1.41 -11.85 -11.40
N ILE A 108 -1.55 -10.54 -11.23
CA ILE A 108 -2.27 -9.66 -12.14
C ILE A 108 -1.30 -8.56 -12.59
N ARG A 109 -1.13 -8.46 -13.90
CA ARG A 109 -0.51 -7.29 -14.54
C ARG A 109 -1.60 -6.37 -15.08
N LEU A 110 -1.37 -5.07 -14.94
CA LEU A 110 -2.29 -4.05 -15.45
C LEU A 110 -1.51 -2.87 -16.02
N PRO A 111 -2.10 -2.07 -16.93
CA PRO A 111 -1.47 -0.84 -17.39
C PRO A 111 -1.13 0.04 -16.19
N ARG A 112 0.11 0.53 -16.10
CA ARG A 112 0.60 1.33 -14.95
C ARG A 112 -0.35 2.47 -14.57
N ASN A 113 -0.97 3.10 -15.56
CA ASN A 113 -1.89 4.22 -15.42
C ASN A 113 -3.37 3.81 -15.24
N THR A 114 -3.66 2.57 -14.82
CA THR A 114 -5.02 2.15 -14.49
C THR A 114 -5.60 3.08 -13.41
N PRO A 115 -6.70 3.83 -13.67
CA PRO A 115 -7.11 4.93 -12.80
C PRO A 115 -7.45 4.56 -11.36
N SER A 116 -8.02 3.37 -11.15
CA SER A 116 -8.42 2.89 -9.82
C SER A 116 -8.25 1.38 -9.69
N VAL A 117 -7.61 0.96 -8.61
CA VAL A 117 -7.46 -0.44 -8.25
C VAL A 117 -7.88 -0.61 -6.78
N GLU A 118 -8.81 -1.52 -6.51
CA GLU A 118 -9.37 -1.80 -5.19
C GLU A 118 -9.19 -3.28 -4.86
N ILE A 119 -8.54 -3.58 -3.75
CA ILE A 119 -8.22 -4.94 -3.32
C ILE A 119 -8.86 -5.21 -1.95
N LYS A 120 -9.64 -6.29 -1.85
CA LYS A 120 -10.26 -6.77 -0.62
C LYS A 120 -9.86 -8.21 -0.37
N LEU A 121 -9.10 -8.44 0.69
CA LEU A 121 -8.63 -9.76 1.11
C LEU A 121 -9.08 -10.05 2.55
N VAL A 122 -9.44 -11.31 2.81
CA VAL A 122 -9.66 -11.76 4.19
C VAL A 122 -8.35 -12.27 4.79
N SER A 123 -7.63 -13.12 4.06
CA SER A 123 -6.36 -13.69 4.51
C SER A 123 -5.38 -13.81 3.35
N GLY A 124 -4.09 -13.62 3.62
CA GLY A 124 -2.98 -13.78 2.68
C GLY A 124 -2.30 -12.47 2.32
N ASP A 125 -1.09 -12.55 1.77
CA ASP A 125 -0.23 -11.38 1.58
C ASP A 125 -0.55 -10.63 0.28
N LEU A 126 -0.39 -9.32 0.30
CA LEU A 126 -0.50 -8.47 -0.89
C LEU A 126 0.86 -7.86 -1.23
N SER A 127 1.28 -8.00 -2.48
CA SER A 127 2.38 -7.26 -3.08
C SER A 127 1.88 -6.43 -4.26
N ALA A 128 2.05 -5.12 -4.21
CA ALA A 128 1.68 -4.22 -5.32
C ALA A 128 2.88 -3.37 -5.75
N LYS A 129 3.16 -3.29 -7.06
CA LYS A 129 4.30 -2.51 -7.55
C LYS A 129 4.09 -1.79 -8.87
N ASN A 130 4.85 -0.71 -9.06
CA ASN A 130 4.94 0.08 -10.30
C ASN A 130 3.58 0.61 -10.78
N LEU A 131 2.88 1.37 -9.93
CA LEU A 131 1.52 1.85 -10.21
C LEU A 131 1.44 3.38 -10.24
N GLN A 132 0.63 3.92 -11.16
CA GLN A 132 0.20 5.32 -11.16
C GLN A 132 -1.33 5.36 -11.08
N SER A 133 -1.86 5.22 -9.86
CA SER A 133 -3.27 4.89 -9.63
C SER A 133 -3.81 5.41 -8.30
N ASN A 134 -5.13 5.47 -8.17
CA ASN A 134 -5.80 5.46 -6.87
C ASN A 134 -5.90 4.00 -6.39
N PHE A 135 -5.07 3.64 -5.42
CA PHE A 135 -4.97 2.29 -4.89
C PHE A 135 -5.60 2.18 -3.51
N SER A 136 -6.58 1.29 -3.38
CA SER A 136 -7.30 1.03 -2.13
C SER A 136 -7.14 -0.43 -1.72
N VAL A 137 -6.72 -0.67 -0.48
CA VAL A 137 -6.50 -2.00 0.07
C VAL A 137 -7.30 -2.14 1.37
N SER A 138 -8.06 -3.22 1.48
CA SER A 138 -8.68 -3.65 2.72
C SER A 138 -8.32 -5.11 2.98
N ILE A 139 -7.60 -5.37 4.06
CA ILE A 139 -7.13 -6.70 4.45
C ILE A 139 -7.49 -7.00 5.90
N VAL A 140 -7.97 -8.21 6.19
CA VAL A 140 -8.20 -8.62 7.59
C VAL A 140 -6.93 -9.21 8.20
N SER A 141 -6.25 -10.11 7.49
CA SER A 141 -5.01 -10.73 7.97
C SER A 141 -4.01 -10.93 6.84
N GLY A 142 -2.78 -10.44 7.00
CA GLY A 142 -1.68 -10.64 6.04
C GLY A 142 -0.89 -9.36 5.83
N ASP A 143 0.33 -9.51 5.33
CA ASP A 143 1.22 -8.39 5.12
C ASP A 143 0.89 -7.64 3.82
N VAL A 144 1.12 -6.33 3.82
CA VAL A 144 0.94 -5.48 2.64
C VAL A 144 2.28 -4.86 2.26
N ARG A 145 2.76 -5.18 1.06
CA ARG A 145 3.99 -4.63 0.49
C ARG A 145 3.64 -3.80 -0.74
N ILE A 146 3.99 -2.53 -0.74
CA ILE A 146 3.72 -1.61 -1.85
C ILE A 146 5.03 -0.94 -2.26
N SER A 147 5.37 -0.95 -3.54
CA SER A 147 6.60 -0.32 -4.02
C SER A 147 6.41 0.44 -5.34
N ASP A 148 7.01 1.63 -5.48
CA ASP A 148 6.91 2.45 -6.70
C ASP A 148 5.44 2.74 -7.07
N LEU A 149 4.78 3.55 -6.23
CA LEU A 149 3.39 3.93 -6.42
C LEU A 149 3.25 5.45 -6.38
N THR A 150 2.63 6.01 -7.42
CA THR A 150 2.28 7.43 -7.50
C THR A 150 0.77 7.62 -7.56
N GLY A 151 0.21 8.47 -6.71
CA GLY A 151 -1.22 8.74 -6.69
C GLY A 151 -1.80 8.80 -5.28
N LYS A 152 -2.99 8.22 -5.09
CA LYS A 152 -3.63 8.12 -3.77
C LYS A 152 -3.55 6.69 -3.28
N LEU A 153 -3.13 6.51 -2.03
CA LEU A 153 -3.05 5.21 -1.38
C LEU A 153 -3.89 5.21 -0.11
N ASN A 154 -4.86 4.30 -0.04
CA ASN A 154 -5.65 4.02 1.16
C ASN A 154 -5.45 2.54 1.55
N VAL A 155 -4.95 2.28 2.74
CA VAL A 155 -4.74 0.91 3.27
C VAL A 155 -5.43 0.79 4.61
N ASN A 156 -6.35 -0.18 4.72
CA ASN A 156 -6.96 -0.58 5.98
C ASN A 156 -6.62 -2.04 6.26
N ALA A 157 -5.85 -2.29 7.30
CA ALA A 157 -5.54 -3.63 7.79
C ALA A 157 -6.10 -3.85 9.20
N LEU A 158 -6.51 -5.07 9.52
CA LEU A 158 -6.78 -5.43 10.92
C LEU A 158 -5.54 -6.03 11.59
N SER A 159 -4.86 -6.94 10.89
CA SER A 159 -3.63 -7.58 11.36
C SER A 159 -2.65 -7.80 10.22
N GLY A 160 -1.38 -7.51 10.45
CA GLY A 160 -0.28 -7.69 9.49
C GLY A 160 0.54 -6.42 9.31
N ASP A 161 1.78 -6.59 8.86
CA ASP A 161 2.71 -5.47 8.72
C ASP A 161 2.52 -4.79 7.36
N ILE A 162 2.72 -3.48 7.34
CA ILE A 162 2.58 -2.66 6.13
C ILE A 162 3.92 -2.05 5.78
N SER A 163 4.46 -2.43 4.62
CA SER A 163 5.72 -1.88 4.09
C SER A 163 5.46 -1.15 2.78
N ILE A 164 5.85 0.13 2.73
CA ILE A 164 5.69 0.99 1.58
C ILE A 164 7.07 1.58 1.21
N ASP A 165 7.50 1.39 -0.03
CA ASP A 165 8.75 1.96 -0.56
C ASP A 165 8.46 2.80 -1.82
N LYS A 166 9.15 3.93 -2.00
CA LYS A 166 9.03 4.78 -3.20
C LYS A 166 7.58 5.17 -3.52
N PHE A 167 6.90 5.75 -2.54
CA PHE A 167 5.54 6.26 -2.72
C PHE A 167 5.53 7.79 -2.90
N ASN A 168 4.69 8.30 -3.80
CA ASN A 168 4.51 9.73 -4.02
C ASN A 168 3.02 10.10 -4.13
N GLY A 169 2.52 10.88 -3.17
CA GLY A 169 1.18 11.46 -3.21
C GLY A 169 0.43 11.46 -1.87
N GLU A 170 -0.90 11.27 -1.94
CA GLU A 170 -1.75 11.27 -0.74
C GLU A 170 -1.85 9.88 -0.12
N LEU A 171 -1.58 9.78 1.18
CA LEU A 171 -1.49 8.51 1.90
C LEU A 171 -2.43 8.46 3.11
N GLU A 172 -3.21 7.39 3.23
CA GLU A 172 -3.94 7.04 4.44
C GLU A 172 -3.71 5.56 4.75
N VAL A 173 -2.92 5.28 5.78
CA VAL A 173 -2.63 3.91 6.22
C VAL A 173 -3.12 3.74 7.63
N VAL A 174 -4.01 2.78 7.84
CA VAL A 174 -4.56 2.43 9.14
C VAL A 174 -4.43 0.93 9.33
N THR A 175 -3.72 0.51 10.38
CA THR A 175 -3.75 -0.86 10.88
C THR A 175 -4.15 -0.90 12.35
N LYS A 176 -4.65 -2.03 12.85
CA LYS A 176 -4.90 -2.22 14.28
C LYS A 176 -3.74 -2.94 14.96
N SER A 177 -3.19 -3.97 14.32
CA SER A 177 -2.08 -4.75 14.86
C SER A 177 -1.07 -5.00 13.74
N GLY A 178 0.17 -4.59 13.96
CA GLY A 178 1.23 -4.65 12.95
C GLY A 178 1.97 -3.33 12.84
N ASP A 179 3.20 -3.44 12.37
CA ASP A 179 4.11 -2.32 12.21
C ASP A 179 3.91 -1.66 10.85
N ILE A 180 4.19 -0.37 10.78
CA ILE A 180 4.15 0.40 9.53
C ILE A 180 5.57 0.86 9.21
N LYS A 181 6.07 0.46 8.04
CA LYS A 181 7.35 0.90 7.49
C LYS A 181 7.13 1.71 6.22
N LEU A 182 7.60 2.95 6.18
CA LEU A 182 7.53 3.83 5.00
C LEU A 182 8.93 4.32 4.62
N GLU A 183 9.39 4.03 3.41
CA GLU A 183 10.74 4.39 2.95
C GLU A 183 10.73 5.17 1.62
N ASN A 184 11.70 6.06 1.43
CA ASN A 184 12.00 6.74 0.16
C ASN A 184 10.79 7.43 -0.49
N SER A 185 9.96 8.09 0.32
CA SER A 185 8.62 8.52 -0.09
C SER A 185 8.39 10.01 0.08
N LYS A 186 7.45 10.56 -0.69
CA LYS A 186 6.96 11.92 -0.53
C LYS A 186 5.47 11.88 -0.27
N ILE A 187 5.03 12.29 0.92
CA ILE A 187 3.67 12.05 1.37
C ILE A 187 2.95 13.29 1.89
N LYS A 188 1.63 13.26 1.72
CA LYS A 188 0.69 14.06 2.47
C LYS A 188 -0.41 13.15 3.02
N GLY A 189 -0.63 13.15 4.34
CA GLY A 189 -1.72 12.36 4.95
C GLY A 189 -1.34 11.67 6.25
N GLN A 190 -1.82 10.45 6.48
CA GLN A 190 -1.75 9.82 7.79
C GLN A 190 -1.21 8.39 7.79
N LEU A 191 -0.44 8.08 8.84
CA LEU A 191 -0.04 6.73 9.23
C LEU A 191 -0.58 6.46 10.63
N LYS A 192 -1.30 5.36 10.81
CA LYS A 192 -1.89 5.01 12.09
C LYS A 192 -1.83 3.51 12.35
N THR A 193 -1.28 3.13 13.50
CA THR A 193 -1.44 1.79 14.07
C THR A 193 -2.04 1.91 15.49
N TYR A 194 -2.36 0.80 16.12
CA TYR A 194 -2.79 0.78 17.53
C TYR A 194 -1.76 0.11 18.44
N SER A 195 -1.15 -1.00 18.02
CA SER A 195 -0.23 -1.77 18.87
C SER A 195 1.16 -2.00 18.26
N GLY A 196 1.45 -1.40 17.11
CA GLY A 196 2.73 -1.54 16.43
C GLY A 196 3.55 -0.26 16.43
N ASP A 197 4.76 -0.39 15.92
CA ASP A 197 5.69 0.71 15.72
C ASP A 197 5.45 1.34 14.34
N ILE A 198 5.82 2.61 14.20
CA ILE A 198 5.85 3.28 12.90
C ILE A 198 7.26 3.78 12.65
N VAL A 199 7.88 3.20 11.62
CA VAL A 199 9.23 3.57 11.18
C VAL A 199 9.13 4.22 9.80
N THR A 200 9.68 5.43 9.68
CA THR A 200 9.81 6.10 8.40
C THR A 200 11.27 6.43 8.11
N ARG A 201 11.72 6.28 6.87
CA ARG A 201 13.10 6.58 6.47
C ARG A 201 13.15 7.31 5.14
N SER A 202 13.87 8.43 5.09
CA SER A 202 14.03 9.24 3.87
C SER A 202 12.66 9.66 3.31
N VAL A 203 11.84 10.29 4.15
CA VAL A 203 10.48 10.70 3.81
C VAL A 203 10.34 12.23 3.81
N ASP A 204 9.79 12.76 2.72
CA ASP A 204 9.40 14.15 2.58
C ASP A 204 7.92 14.33 2.95
N PHE A 205 7.63 15.05 4.03
CA PHE A 205 6.27 15.26 4.53
C PHE A 205 5.72 16.64 4.13
N GLU A 206 4.62 16.70 3.38
CA GLU A 206 3.92 17.93 2.95
C GLU A 206 2.69 18.27 3.83
N GLY A 207 2.58 17.64 4.98
CA GLY A 207 1.45 17.74 5.90
C GLY A 207 1.04 16.35 6.35
N PHE A 208 1.18 16.06 7.64
CA PHE A 208 1.13 14.68 8.10
C PHE A 208 0.56 14.48 9.51
N LYS A 209 0.03 13.27 9.74
CA LYS A 209 -0.33 12.79 11.07
C LYS A 209 0.17 11.35 11.24
N ILE A 210 1.03 11.14 12.23
CA ILE A 210 1.55 9.82 12.57
C ILE A 210 1.11 9.50 13.98
N SER A 211 0.46 8.36 14.18
CA SER A 211 0.02 7.99 15.51
C SER A 211 -0.03 6.49 15.78
N THR A 212 0.33 6.12 17.01
CA THR A 212 0.07 4.80 17.58
C THR A 212 -0.55 4.93 18.96
N PHE A 213 -1.06 3.85 19.55
CA PHE A 213 -1.49 3.85 20.95
C PHE A 213 -0.43 3.21 21.84
N SER A 214 0.12 2.08 21.41
CA SER A 214 1.21 1.39 22.08
C SER A 214 2.25 1.02 21.03
N GLY A 215 3.36 1.74 21.01
CA GLY A 215 4.44 1.55 20.05
C GLY A 215 5.29 2.81 19.93
N ASP A 216 6.48 2.61 19.40
CA ASP A 216 7.48 3.64 19.17
C ASP A 216 7.29 4.26 17.79
N LEU A 217 7.61 5.56 17.69
CA LEU A 217 7.52 6.33 16.46
C LEU A 217 8.90 6.81 16.08
N GLU A 218 9.46 6.25 15.01
CA GLU A 218 10.81 6.57 14.53
C GLU A 218 10.76 7.19 13.13
N LEU A 219 11.20 8.43 13.01
CA LEU A 219 11.36 9.16 11.75
C LEU A 219 12.85 9.39 11.51
N GLU A 220 13.40 8.77 10.48
CA GLU A 220 14.79 8.90 10.06
C GLU A 220 14.91 9.65 8.73
N SER A 221 15.90 10.55 8.64
CA SER A 221 16.15 11.35 7.43
C SER A 221 14.90 12.06 6.89
N ALA A 222 14.03 12.51 7.80
CA ALA A 222 12.76 13.16 7.45
C ALA A 222 12.97 14.60 6.95
N SER A 223 12.15 15.05 6.00
CA SER A 223 12.05 16.47 5.64
C SER A 223 10.62 16.97 5.79
N PHE A 224 10.44 18.24 6.15
CA PHE A 224 9.12 18.76 6.51
C PHE A 224 8.82 20.04 5.73
N GLN A 225 7.83 19.95 4.86
CA GLN A 225 7.32 21.03 4.00
C GLN A 225 5.91 21.49 4.40
N GLY A 226 5.34 20.90 5.45
CA GLY A 226 4.06 21.29 6.04
C GLY A 226 3.97 20.95 7.52
N ASN A 227 2.89 21.39 8.16
CA ASN A 227 2.64 21.11 9.57
C ASN A 227 2.36 19.63 9.82
N GLY A 228 2.68 19.14 11.01
CA GLY A 228 2.35 17.76 11.36
C GLY A 228 2.21 17.45 12.84
N GLU A 229 1.62 16.29 13.11
CA GLU A 229 1.44 15.75 14.45
C GLU A 229 2.00 14.33 14.51
N ILE A 230 2.80 14.06 15.54
CA ILE A 230 3.38 12.76 15.87
C ILE A 230 2.92 12.44 17.29
N SER A 231 2.21 11.34 17.47
CA SER A 231 1.64 11.04 18.80
C SER A 231 1.55 9.57 19.12
N THR A 232 1.99 9.20 20.32
CA THR A 232 1.76 7.88 20.91
C THR A 232 1.14 8.02 22.29
N TYR A 233 0.48 6.99 22.82
CA TYR A 233 0.03 7.02 24.21
C TYR A 233 1.09 6.39 25.12
N PHE A 234 1.64 5.25 24.68
CA PHE A 234 2.74 4.56 25.32
C PHE A 234 3.81 4.25 24.27
N GLY A 235 5.01 4.80 24.46
CA GLY A 235 6.14 4.62 23.57
C GLY A 235 6.93 5.90 23.38
N ASP A 236 8.09 5.73 22.78
CA ASP A 236 9.05 6.79 22.54
C ASP A 236 8.85 7.41 21.16
N ILE A 237 9.22 8.68 21.03
CA ILE A 237 9.17 9.42 19.78
C ILE A 237 10.59 9.86 19.41
N HIS A 238 11.10 9.34 18.32
CA HIS A 238 12.40 9.67 17.76
C HIS A 238 12.24 10.34 16.40
N VAL A 239 12.68 11.58 16.29
CA VAL A 239 12.63 12.35 15.03
C VAL A 239 14.03 12.82 14.67
N ASN A 240 14.59 12.26 13.62
CA ASN A 240 15.83 12.65 12.98
C ASN A 240 15.52 13.17 11.58
N GLY A 241 15.73 14.47 11.32
CA GLY A 241 15.35 15.06 10.04
C GLY A 241 15.93 16.45 9.79
N ASN A 242 15.60 17.06 8.67
CA ASN A 242 15.95 18.44 8.36
C ASN A 242 14.96 19.38 9.06
N LEU A 243 15.44 20.10 10.08
CA LEU A 243 14.63 20.99 10.91
C LEU A 243 14.91 22.48 10.66
N SER A 244 15.58 22.84 9.55
CA SER A 244 16.03 24.21 9.27
C SER A 244 14.91 25.26 9.33
N ASN A 245 13.69 24.88 8.91
CA ASN A 245 12.50 25.73 8.89
C ASN A 245 11.33 25.08 9.66
N VAL A 246 11.64 24.33 10.70
CA VAL A 246 10.66 23.60 11.50
C VAL A 246 10.73 24.07 12.93
N TYR A 247 9.57 24.45 13.46
CA TYR A 247 9.35 24.64 14.88
C TYR A 247 8.78 23.36 15.49
N VAL A 248 9.34 22.93 16.63
CA VAL A 248 8.95 21.68 17.30
C VAL A 248 8.34 21.99 18.66
N LYS A 249 7.11 21.50 18.89
CA LYS A 249 6.46 21.47 20.19
C LYS A 249 6.40 20.03 20.68
N ALA A 250 6.98 19.75 21.84
CA ALA A 250 6.94 18.43 22.46
C ALA A 250 6.20 18.47 23.80
N ASP A 251 5.46 17.40 24.12
CA ASP A 251 4.75 17.24 25.39
C ASP A 251 4.77 15.77 25.84
N THR A 252 5.19 15.53 27.08
CA THR A 252 5.14 14.21 27.73
C THR A 252 4.68 14.35 29.17
N LEU A 253 3.81 13.45 29.63
CA LEU A 253 3.41 13.42 31.04
C LEU A 253 4.45 12.66 31.89
N HIS A 254 5.03 11.59 31.33
CA HIS A 254 6.05 10.78 31.98
C HIS A 254 7.16 10.43 30.99
N GLY A 255 8.29 11.10 31.09
CA GLY A 255 9.47 10.89 30.25
C GLY A 255 10.30 12.14 30.13
N ASN A 256 11.36 12.07 29.34
CA ASN A 256 12.27 13.17 29.07
C ASN A 256 12.02 13.74 27.66
N ILE A 257 12.27 15.04 27.51
CA ILE A 257 12.23 15.72 26.22
C ILE A 257 13.65 16.21 25.92
N ASP A 258 14.25 15.74 24.82
CA ASP A 258 15.55 16.20 24.31
C ASP A 258 15.37 16.69 22.87
N ILE A 259 15.48 18.01 22.67
CA ILE A 259 15.34 18.66 21.36
C ILE A 259 16.64 19.36 21.01
N ARG A 260 17.24 19.02 19.86
CA ARG A 260 18.52 19.55 19.39
C ARG A 260 18.41 20.05 17.95
N GLY A 261 18.87 21.29 17.71
CA GLY A 261 19.05 21.84 16.36
C GLY A 261 17.82 22.47 15.71
N THR A 262 16.73 22.73 16.45
CA THR A 262 15.57 23.51 15.97
C THR A 262 15.58 24.95 16.49
N LYS A 263 14.80 25.85 15.87
CA LYS A 263 14.63 27.24 16.31
C LYS A 263 13.80 27.31 17.63
N PRO A 264 14.23 28.05 18.66
CA PRO A 264 13.48 28.20 19.91
C PRO A 264 12.20 29.04 19.73
N TYR A 265 11.14 28.71 20.50
CA TYR A 265 9.80 29.35 20.46
C TYR A 265 9.79 30.88 20.69
N ASN A 266 10.86 31.45 21.25
CA ASN A 266 10.89 32.83 21.73
C ASN A 266 11.51 33.85 20.78
N GLU A 267 12.00 33.44 19.60
CA GLU A 267 12.35 34.42 18.58
C GLU A 267 11.07 34.89 17.91
N SER A 268 10.84 36.21 17.91
CA SER A 268 9.76 36.84 17.19
C SER A 268 9.84 36.44 15.72
N LEU A 269 9.15 35.36 15.39
CA LEU A 269 9.03 34.82 14.04
C LEU A 269 8.49 35.96 13.19
N ASN A 270 9.36 36.51 12.35
CA ASN A 270 8.92 37.45 11.32
C ASN A 270 7.83 36.72 10.54
N LYS A 271 6.60 37.26 10.55
CA LYS A 271 5.38 36.73 9.91
C LYS A 271 5.50 36.46 8.40
N GLY A 272 6.71 36.52 7.82
CA GLY A 272 7.04 36.22 6.43
C GLY A 272 7.99 35.04 6.22
N GLU A 273 8.53 34.39 7.26
CA GLU A 273 9.25 33.11 7.11
C GLU A 273 8.25 31.96 7.17
N ASN A 274 8.14 31.17 6.10
CA ASN A 274 7.34 29.95 6.07
C ASN A 274 7.96 28.89 7.00
N VAL A 275 7.60 28.92 8.28
CA VAL A 275 8.03 27.95 9.29
C VAL A 275 6.93 26.92 9.50
N ASN A 276 7.28 25.65 9.37
CA ASN A 276 6.37 24.52 9.62
C ASN A 276 6.33 24.21 11.12
N GLU A 277 5.17 23.85 11.65
CA GLU A 277 5.01 23.39 13.03
C GLU A 277 4.86 21.88 13.10
N ILE A 278 5.68 21.23 13.93
CA ILE A 278 5.55 19.81 14.29
C ILE A 278 5.22 19.70 15.77
N ILE A 279 4.18 18.94 16.05
CA ILE A 279 3.73 18.65 17.41
C ILE A 279 4.04 17.17 17.71
N ALA A 280 4.93 16.91 18.67
CA ALA A 280 5.24 15.58 19.18
C ALA A 280 4.60 15.39 20.57
N LYS A 281 3.84 14.31 20.78
CA LYS A 281 3.16 14.06 22.05
C LYS A 281 3.22 12.60 22.46
N THR A 282 3.63 12.32 23.68
CA THR A 282 3.42 11.01 24.31
C THR A 282 2.80 11.17 25.68
N LYS A 283 2.05 10.19 26.18
CA LYS A 283 1.66 10.21 27.60
C LYS A 283 2.75 9.60 28.47
N SER A 284 3.38 8.53 28.00
CA SER A 284 4.48 7.88 28.69
C SER A 284 5.51 7.43 27.68
N GLY A 285 6.71 7.96 27.80
CA GLY A 285 7.83 7.76 26.88
C GLY A 285 8.66 9.03 26.72
N ASP A 286 9.85 8.85 26.17
CA ASP A 286 10.79 9.90 25.86
C ASP A 286 10.49 10.49 24.47
N ILE A 287 10.77 11.79 24.31
CA ILE A 287 10.70 12.47 23.03
C ILE A 287 12.10 12.99 22.70
N CYS A 288 12.70 12.46 21.63
CA CYS A 288 13.98 12.88 21.12
C CYS A 288 13.84 13.45 19.70
N VAL A 289 14.24 14.70 19.51
CA VAL A 289 14.21 15.37 18.20
C VAL A 289 15.59 15.93 17.87
N LYS A 290 16.16 15.52 16.75
CA LYS A 290 17.50 15.92 16.31
C LYS A 290 17.47 16.42 14.87
N ASP A 291 18.02 17.62 14.69
CA ASP A 291 18.31 18.15 13.35
C ASP A 291 19.53 17.45 12.73
N THR A 292 19.37 17.02 11.49
CA THR A 292 20.42 16.40 10.67
C THR A 292 20.83 17.28 9.49
N SER A 293 20.23 18.47 9.34
CA SER A 293 20.52 19.38 8.22
C SER A 293 21.95 19.93 8.17
N LYS A 294 22.67 19.88 9.30
CA LYS A 294 24.05 20.40 9.45
C LYS A 294 25.12 19.31 9.56
N GLY A 295 24.76 18.04 9.34
CA GLY A 295 25.67 16.90 9.39
C GLY A 295 25.90 16.31 8.01
N GLY A 296 26.79 16.93 7.22
CA GLY A 296 27.28 16.47 5.93
C GLY A 296 28.66 17.05 5.65
#